data_AF-I4FTB1-F1
#
_entry.id   AF-I4FTB1-F1
#
_cell.length_a   1.000
_cell.length_b   1.000
_cell.length_c   1.000
_cell.angle_alpha   90.00
_cell.angle_beta   90.00
_cell.angle_gamma   90.00
#
_symmetry.space_group_name_H-M   'P 1'
#
loop_
_entity.id
_entity.type
_entity.pdbx_description
1 polymer ?
#
loop_
_entity_poly.entity_id
_entity_poly.type
_entity_poly.pdbx_seq_one_letter_code
_entity_poly.pdbx_strand_id
1 'polypeptide(L)'
;MTDENIDYSDIPPLGDEFLTQETVSFSTSKQQLTIQPMADLIVRNIDEAIVKALKKRASQHGISAEAEHRQILEKALLQPQRKSLAEVLRQIPNVGNDSDFDRVQDDTAKPVFD
;
A
#
# COMPACT_ATOMS: atom_id res chain seq x y z
N MET A 1 -45.61 -54.39 24.96
CA MET A 1 -46.19 -53.17 25.52
C MET A 1 -46.46 -52.23 24.35
N THR A 2 -47.72 -51.86 24.16
CA THR A 2 -48.16 -50.83 23.21
C THR A 2 -47.87 -49.47 23.82
N ASP A 3 -47.10 -48.62 23.15
CA ASP A 3 -46.98 -47.21 23.50
C ASP A 3 -47.61 -46.33 22.43
N GLU A 4 -48.10 -45.19 22.92
CA GLU A 4 -49.36 -44.56 22.57
C GLU A 4 -49.41 -43.87 21.19
N ASN A 5 -50.60 -43.95 20.60
CA ASN A 5 -51.03 -43.17 19.45
C ASN A 5 -51.25 -41.72 19.90
N ILE A 6 -50.29 -40.82 19.63
CA ILE A 6 -50.44 -39.40 19.96
C ILE A 6 -51.58 -38.81 19.12
N ASP A 7 -52.59 -38.26 19.81
CA ASP A 7 -53.74 -37.60 19.21
C ASP A 7 -53.35 -36.18 18.74
N TYR A 8 -53.12 -36.03 17.44
CA TYR A 8 -52.69 -34.78 16.80
C TYR A 8 -53.83 -33.74 16.63
N SER A 9 -55.02 -34.00 17.18
CA SER A 9 -56.17 -33.10 17.04
C SER A 9 -56.12 -31.83 17.90
N ASP A 10 -55.19 -31.75 18.87
CA ASP A 10 -55.01 -30.61 19.78
C ASP A 10 -53.76 -29.74 19.46
N ILE A 11 -53.08 -29.96 18.34
CA ILE A 11 -52.02 -29.04 17.91
C ILE A 11 -52.69 -27.81 17.27
N PRO A 12 -52.50 -26.59 17.81
CA PRO A 12 -53.03 -25.40 17.16
C PRO A 12 -52.44 -25.27 15.77
N PRO A 13 -53.22 -24.88 14.74
CA PRO A 13 -52.66 -24.64 13.42
C PRO A 13 -51.56 -23.58 13.55
N LEU A 14 -50.37 -23.84 13.02
CA LEU A 14 -49.36 -22.80 12.87
C LEU A 14 -49.94 -21.71 11.96
N GLY A 15 -50.57 -20.72 12.57
CA GLY A 15 -50.99 -19.48 11.95
C GLY A 15 -49.77 -18.60 11.69
N ASP A 16 -49.82 -17.89 10.57
CA ASP A 16 -48.81 -16.98 10.03
C ASP A 16 -48.57 -15.74 10.92
N GLU A 17 -48.21 -15.89 12.20
CA GLU A 17 -48.09 -14.77 13.13
C GLU A 17 -46.88 -14.86 14.07
N PHE A 18 -45.66 -14.96 13.53
CA PHE A 18 -44.44 -14.70 14.32
C PHE A 18 -43.31 -14.04 13.53
N LEU A 19 -43.59 -12.97 12.79
CA LEU A 19 -42.52 -12.09 12.31
C LEU A 19 -42.95 -10.61 12.26
N THR A 20 -43.28 -10.04 13.42
CA THR A 20 -43.30 -8.59 13.59
C THR A 20 -41.89 -8.07 13.84
N GLN A 21 -41.34 -7.50 12.76
CA GLN A 21 -40.57 -6.25 12.74
C GLN A 21 -39.46 -6.08 13.80
N GLU A 22 -38.24 -6.43 13.42
CA GLU A 22 -37.13 -5.48 13.53
C GLU A 22 -36.19 -5.67 12.33
N THR A 23 -36.60 -5.09 11.19
CA THR A 23 -35.73 -4.99 10.02
C THR A 23 -34.64 -3.97 10.33
N VAL A 24 -33.53 -4.43 10.90
CA VAL A 24 -32.28 -3.66 10.89
C VAL A 24 -31.94 -3.43 9.43
N SER A 25 -32.06 -2.16 9.04
CA SER A 25 -31.79 -1.69 7.69
C SER A 25 -30.28 -1.77 7.44
N PHE A 26 -29.78 -2.94 7.06
CA PHE A 26 -28.47 -3.03 6.45
C PHE A 26 -28.61 -2.43 5.07
N SER A 27 -28.13 -1.19 4.92
CA SER A 27 -27.98 -0.59 3.62
C SER A 27 -27.04 -1.49 2.83
N THR A 28 -27.61 -2.24 1.88
CA THR A 28 -26.82 -2.86 0.82
C THR A 28 -26.33 -1.72 -0.06
N SER A 29 -25.39 -0.93 0.45
CA SER A 29 -24.49 -0.20 -0.41
C SER A 29 -23.86 -1.27 -1.27
N LYS A 30 -24.17 -1.20 -2.55
CA LYS A 30 -23.49 -1.93 -3.61
C LYS A 30 -22.06 -1.41 -3.59
N GLN A 31 -21.28 -1.83 -2.60
CA GLN A 31 -19.84 -1.79 -2.65
C GLN A 31 -19.52 -2.73 -3.79
N GLN A 32 -19.50 -2.14 -4.99
CA GLN A 32 -18.75 -2.62 -6.11
C GLN A 32 -17.38 -2.92 -5.53
N LEU A 33 -17.16 -4.18 -5.14
CA LEU A 33 -15.86 -4.69 -4.79
C LEU A 33 -15.13 -4.67 -6.13
N THR A 34 -14.58 -3.50 -6.48
CA THR A 34 -13.62 -3.37 -7.55
C THR A 34 -12.50 -4.29 -7.10
N ILE A 35 -12.52 -5.52 -7.62
CA ILE A 35 -11.39 -6.42 -7.56
C ILE A 35 -10.37 -5.70 -8.44
N GLN A 36 -9.64 -4.77 -7.83
CA GLN A 36 -8.42 -4.23 -8.42
C GLN A 36 -7.64 -5.48 -8.79
N PRO A 37 -7.36 -5.75 -10.08
CA PRO A 37 -6.58 -6.91 -10.44
C PRO A 37 -5.26 -6.77 -9.70
N MET A 38 -5.05 -7.61 -8.69
CA MET A 38 -3.81 -7.61 -7.93
C MET A 38 -2.73 -7.98 -8.94
N ALA A 39 -1.81 -7.05 -9.17
CA ALA A 39 -0.73 -7.28 -10.12
C ALA A 39 0.23 -8.31 -9.50
N ASP A 40 0.08 -9.56 -9.92
CA ASP A 40 0.95 -10.64 -9.49
C ASP A 40 2.16 -10.75 -10.43
N LEU A 41 3.36 -10.78 -9.83
CA LEU A 41 4.61 -10.92 -10.57
C LEU A 41 5.27 -12.27 -10.22
N ILE A 42 5.36 -13.15 -11.21
CA ILE A 42 6.04 -14.44 -11.08
C ILE A 42 7.42 -14.34 -11.74
N VAL A 43 8.48 -14.42 -10.94
CA VAL A 43 9.86 -14.43 -11.43
C VAL A 43 10.34 -15.88 -11.51
N ARG A 44 10.75 -16.33 -12.69
CA ARG A 44 11.17 -17.72 -12.96
C ARG A 44 12.67 -17.79 -13.22
N ASN A 45 13.24 -18.99 -13.07
CA ASN A 45 14.65 -19.28 -13.40
C ASN A 45 15.65 -18.36 -12.65
N ILE A 46 15.51 -18.28 -11.33
CA ILE A 46 16.42 -17.50 -10.47
C ILE A 46 17.47 -18.44 -9.88
N ASP A 47 18.71 -17.96 -9.80
CA ASP A 47 19.80 -18.64 -9.11
C ASP A 47 19.45 -18.88 -7.62
N GLU A 48 19.74 -20.08 -7.12
CA GLU A 48 19.55 -20.43 -5.71
C GLU A 48 20.27 -19.49 -4.75
N ALA A 49 21.43 -18.97 -5.13
CA ALA A 49 22.21 -18.04 -4.33
C ALA A 49 21.40 -16.75 -4.05
N ILE A 50 20.65 -16.26 -5.05
CA ILE A 50 19.79 -15.09 -4.92
C ILE A 50 18.62 -15.39 -3.99
N VAL A 51 17.98 -16.56 -4.13
CA VAL A 51 16.87 -16.97 -3.24
C VAL A 51 17.34 -17.09 -1.79
N LYS A 52 18.53 -17.67 -1.56
CA LYS A 52 19.14 -17.77 -0.21
C LYS A 52 19.44 -16.38 0.37
N ALA A 53 20.01 -15.48 -0.43
CA ALA A 53 20.29 -14.11 -0.01
C ALA A 53 19.01 -13.33 0.33
N LEU A 54 17.97 -13.46 -0.50
CA LEU A 54 16.66 -12.83 -0.27
C LEU A 54 16.02 -13.33 1.03
N LYS A 55 16.02 -14.65 1.26
CA LYS A 55 15.46 -15.25 2.48
C LYS A 55 16.21 -14.80 3.74
N LYS A 56 17.54 -14.72 3.66
CA LYS A 56 18.38 -14.21 4.76
C LYS A 56 18.01 -12.77 5.10
N ARG A 57 17.88 -11.92 4.08
CA ARG A 57 17.50 -10.51 4.22
C ARG A 57 16.10 -10.35 4.81
N ALA A 58 15.12 -11.10 4.30
CA ALA A 58 13.76 -11.11 4.83
C ALA A 58 13.72 -11.52 6.31
N SER A 59 14.52 -12.51 6.68
CA SER A 59 14.65 -12.98 8.08
C SER A 59 15.27 -11.92 8.98
N GLN A 60 16.23 -11.13 8.49
CA GLN A 60 16.82 -10.00 9.23
C GLN A 60 15.80 -8.88 9.47
N HIS A 61 14.88 -8.65 8.53
CA HIS A 61 13.81 -7.67 8.67
C HIS A 61 12.55 -8.20 9.37
N GLY A 62 12.49 -9.50 9.67
CA GLY A 62 11.34 -10.15 10.29
C GLY A 62 10.09 -10.22 9.40
N ILE A 63 10.27 -10.20 8.07
CA ILE A 63 9.17 -10.23 7.09
C ILE A 63 9.27 -11.46 6.18
N SER A 64 8.21 -11.74 5.42
CA SER A 64 8.21 -12.81 4.43
C SER A 64 9.13 -12.48 3.25
N ALA A 65 9.64 -13.51 2.57
CA ALA A 65 10.48 -13.33 1.39
C ALA A 65 9.74 -12.58 0.25
N GLU A 66 8.42 -12.78 0.14
CA GLU A 66 7.57 -12.06 -0.81
C GLU A 66 7.47 -10.57 -0.44
N ALA A 67 7.30 -10.24 0.84
CA ALA A 67 7.25 -8.85 1.30
C ALA A 67 8.60 -8.14 1.08
N GLU A 68 9.72 -8.80 1.37
CA GLU A 68 11.05 -8.25 1.07
C GLU A 68 11.25 -8.03 -0.43
N HIS A 69 10.82 -9.00 -1.25
CA HIS A 69 10.87 -8.88 -2.70
C HIS A 69 10.08 -7.66 -3.19
N ARG A 70 8.86 -7.46 -2.67
CA ARG A 70 8.05 -6.29 -2.98
C ARG A 70 8.75 -5.00 -2.58
N GLN A 71 9.33 -4.93 -1.39
CA GLN A 71 10.08 -3.75 -0.95
C GLN A 71 11.31 -3.46 -1.81
N ILE A 72 12.01 -4.49 -2.30
CA ILE A 72 13.13 -4.31 -3.23
C ILE A 72 12.62 -3.72 -4.55
N LEU A 73 11.53 -4.23 -5.10
CA LEU A 73 10.92 -3.70 -6.31
C LEU A 73 10.43 -2.26 -6.12
N GLU A 74 9.76 -1.95 -5.02
CA GLU A 74 9.33 -0.59 -4.68
C GLU A 74 10.53 0.35 -4.58
N LYS A 75 11.60 -0.04 -3.87
CA LYS A 75 12.80 0.80 -3.76
C LYS A 75 13.52 0.98 -5.10
N ALA A 76 13.56 -0.05 -5.93
CA ALA A 76 14.25 0.00 -7.22
C ALA A 76 13.47 0.81 -8.26
N LEU A 77 12.14 0.65 -8.30
CA LEU A 77 11.27 1.20 -9.35
C LEU A 77 10.55 2.48 -8.93
N LEU A 78 10.19 2.61 -7.65
CA LEU A 78 9.48 3.77 -7.08
C LEU A 78 10.43 4.69 -6.32
N GLN A 79 11.69 4.79 -6.76
CA GLN A 79 12.63 5.78 -6.24
C GLN A 79 11.92 7.14 -6.16
N PRO A 80 12.11 7.92 -5.05
CA PRO A 80 11.48 9.21 -4.93
C PRO A 80 11.80 10.01 -6.19
N GLN A 81 10.76 10.64 -6.77
CA GLN A 81 10.89 11.51 -7.93
C GLN A 81 12.16 12.33 -7.79
N ARG A 82 13.09 12.15 -8.73
CA ARG A 82 14.32 12.95 -8.74
C ARG A 82 13.89 14.40 -8.88
N LYS A 83 13.90 15.12 -7.76
CA LYS A 83 13.66 16.56 -7.75
C LYS A 83 14.69 17.18 -8.67
N SER A 84 14.24 18.00 -9.61
CA SER A 84 15.17 18.79 -10.42
C SER A 84 16.00 19.69 -9.50
N LEU A 85 17.22 20.04 -9.93
CA LEU A 85 18.08 20.97 -9.20
C LEU A 85 17.29 22.23 -8.80
N ALA A 86 16.54 22.79 -9.76
CA ALA A 86 15.68 23.96 -9.54
C ALA A 86 14.61 23.75 -8.45
N GLU A 87 14.02 22.55 -8.36
CA GLU A 87 13.02 22.25 -7.34
C GLU A 87 13.62 22.12 -5.94
N VAL A 88 14.85 21.61 -5.85
CA VAL A 88 15.61 21.59 -4.60
C VAL A 88 16.01 23.02 -4.20
N LEU A 89 16.47 23.85 -5.14
CA LEU A 89 16.81 25.26 -4.86
C LEU A 89 15.61 26.05 -4.36
N ARG A 90 14.40 25.81 -4.90
CA ARG A 90 13.17 26.46 -4.42
C ARG A 90 12.78 26.07 -2.98
N GLN A 91 13.28 24.95 -2.47
CA GLN A 91 13.05 24.53 -1.08
C GLN A 91 14.04 25.18 -0.11
N ILE A 92 15.12 25.80 -0.60
CA ILE A 92 16.03 26.56 0.24
C ILE A 92 15.28 27.78 0.78
N PRO A 93 15.20 27.96 2.12
CA PRO A 93 14.51 29.11 2.70
C PRO A 93 15.21 30.41 2.27
N ASN A 94 14.47 31.52 2.22
CA ASN A 94 15.08 32.82 1.97
C ASN A 94 15.99 33.16 3.16
N VAL A 95 17.31 33.03 2.97
CA VAL A 95 18.33 33.19 4.03
C VAL A 95 18.84 34.62 4.18
N GLY A 96 18.26 35.59 3.47
CA GLY A 96 18.60 37.01 3.61
C GLY A 96 18.95 37.62 2.27
N ASN A 97 19.93 38.53 2.28
CA ASN A 97 20.38 39.20 1.06
C ASN A 97 21.57 38.42 0.49
N ASP A 98 21.54 38.12 -0.80
CA ASP A 98 22.55 37.32 -1.51
C ASP A 98 23.91 38.04 -1.68
N SER A 99 24.26 38.98 -0.79
CA SER A 99 25.48 39.79 -0.87
C SER A 99 26.77 38.97 -0.82
N ASP A 100 26.72 37.76 -0.25
CA ASP A 100 27.86 36.82 -0.28
C ASP A 100 28.13 36.25 -1.69
N PHE A 101 27.16 36.37 -2.61
CA PHE A 101 27.28 35.97 -4.02
C PHE A 101 27.59 37.14 -4.96
N ASP A 102 27.72 38.37 -4.44
CA ASP A 102 28.03 39.53 -5.26
C ASP A 102 29.38 39.34 -5.96
N ARG A 103 29.34 39.37 -7.30
CA ARG A 103 30.54 39.22 -8.11
C ARG A 103 31.38 40.49 -8.00
N VAL A 104 32.49 40.41 -7.27
CA VAL A 104 33.52 41.45 -7.30
C VAL A 104 34.30 41.28 -8.60
N GLN A 105 34.00 42.11 -9.59
CA GLN A 105 34.82 42.22 -10.79
C GLN A 105 36.09 42.99 -10.42
N ASP A 106 37.18 42.24 -10.22
CA ASP A 106 38.49 42.83 -10.08
C ASP A 106 39.05 43.11 -11.49
N ASP A 107 38.93 44.36 -11.94
CA ASP A 107 39.46 44.82 -13.23
C ASP A 107 41.01 44.76 -13.29
N THR A 108 41.67 44.46 -12.16
CA THR A 108 43.11 44.21 -12.11
C THR A 108 43.48 42.72 -12.21
N ALA A 109 42.48 41.83 -12.23
CA ALA A 109 42.71 40.40 -12.36
C ALA A 109 43.24 40.05 -13.75
N LYS A 110 44.36 39.34 -13.78
CA LYS A 110 44.94 38.82 -15.02
C LYS A 110 43.96 37.85 -15.68
N PRO A 111 43.72 37.91 -17.00
CA PRO A 111 42.92 36.92 -17.68
C PRO A 111 43.51 35.52 -17.43
N VAL A 112 42.69 34.61 -16.89
CA VAL A 112 43.10 33.24 -16.50
C VAL A 112 43.23 32.33 -17.72
N PHE A 113 42.59 32.71 -18.82
CA PHE A 113 42.67 32.01 -20.10
C PHE A 113 43.27 32.97 -21.13
N ASP A 114 44.39 32.54 -21.71
CA ASP A 114 45.13 33.18 -22.81
C ASP A 114 44.76 32.50 -24.13
#